data_AF-A0A327ZDA1-F1
#
_entry.id   AF-A0A327ZDA1-F1
#
_cell.length_a   1.000
_cell.length_b   1.000
_cell.length_c   1.000
_cell.angle_alpha   90.00
_cell.angle_beta   90.00
_cell.angle_gamma   90.00
#
_symmetry.space_group_name_H-M   'P 1'
#
loop_
_entity.id
_entity.type
_entity.pdbx_description
1 polymer ?
#
loop_
_entity_poly.entity_id
_entity_poly.type
_entity_poly.pdbx_seq_one_letter_code
_entity_poly.pdbx_strand_id
1 'polypeptide(L)'
;MRRAATLTAALALLALLAIPGSASAAGPAITVDQKTTLIGDTITVSLTGWPAGVVTASLCGNEARDGSADCAVQSASSTSVPATGKAGLRLRVSAPPVGCPCVVRASTITGEKIADTPIDVTDVADAATVTATTGDAELTVLDAGVRNRWTLWSLLGGTAYRTMTVTVRNEGTAASPGSELSLDLGRAAGSEAMKALPIGPLAPGAELRLEIPFAVAAPAAGRYQLTGRIDGTAGTEATFTTSTAVWPWLLLLVPLGLILIVRAAASLKRMSPLRAGGAGLIAAGGLCAVVLAAQTLLPGPETAGAQAALDSQLAAAWAGAPATEAKNHDTTTVTSLDQPAPVQGQPFAVLHVPRWHAEYTIVEGVSTADLRKGPGHYPGSALPGQIGNMAVAGHRGPAGLPFNDIDTLRAGDPIMVETATSMYVYRVQRHVIVPPTRVDVVAPTPEKPGVEPTVAMLTLTACHPRFSSKQRYILFAVLDEVTAKSQ
;
A
#
# COMPACT_ATOMS: atom_id res chain seq x y z
N MET A 1 19.38 -71.27 -42.07
CA MET A 1 20.84 -71.54 -42.05
C MET A 1 21.32 -71.45 -40.60
N ARG A 2 21.77 -72.57 -40.03
CA ARG A 2 22.43 -72.64 -38.71
C ARG A 2 23.89 -72.19 -38.84
N ARG A 3 24.45 -71.51 -37.83
CA ARG A 3 25.84 -71.58 -37.29
C ARG A 3 26.00 -70.45 -36.26
N ALA A 4 26.20 -70.76 -34.98
CA ALA A 4 27.51 -70.93 -34.32
C ALA A 4 28.06 -69.55 -33.86
N ALA A 5 28.72 -69.34 -32.74
CA ALA A 5 29.11 -70.10 -31.55
C ALA A 5 29.84 -69.07 -30.64
N THR A 6 29.89 -69.31 -29.31
CA THR A 6 31.02 -69.05 -28.38
C THR A 6 31.66 -67.64 -28.33
N LEU A 7 31.87 -66.97 -27.19
CA LEU A 7 32.83 -67.32 -26.13
C LEU A 7 32.80 -66.27 -24.98
N THR A 8 32.84 -66.77 -23.75
CA THR A 8 33.61 -66.32 -22.56
C THR A 8 33.72 -64.84 -22.15
N ALA A 9 33.20 -64.58 -20.94
CA ALA A 9 33.89 -64.08 -19.74
C ALA A 9 35.03 -63.05 -19.89
N ALA A 10 34.81 -61.86 -19.33
CA ALA A 10 35.84 -61.07 -18.66
C ALA A 10 35.20 -60.26 -17.52
N LEU A 11 35.29 -60.81 -16.31
CA LEU A 11 35.12 -60.11 -15.04
C LEU A 11 36.48 -59.48 -14.67
N ALA A 12 36.44 -58.34 -13.97
CA ALA A 12 37.54 -57.62 -13.32
C ALA A 12 38.32 -56.60 -14.18
N LEU A 13 37.92 -55.32 -14.10
CA LEU A 13 38.73 -54.24 -13.52
C LEU A 13 37.94 -52.93 -13.61
N LEU A 14 37.40 -52.44 -12.49
CA LEU A 14 37.18 -51.00 -12.27
C LEU A 14 36.99 -50.77 -10.78
N ALA A 15 38.12 -50.87 -10.08
CA ALA A 15 38.30 -50.36 -8.74
C ALA A 15 38.39 -48.83 -8.77
N LEU A 16 37.69 -48.20 -7.83
CA LEU A 16 37.95 -46.88 -7.25
C LEU A 16 37.98 -45.67 -8.20
N LEU A 17 36.79 -45.16 -8.49
CA LEU A 17 36.53 -43.72 -8.46
C LEU A 17 35.36 -43.48 -7.49
N ALA A 18 35.61 -43.71 -6.21
CA ALA A 18 34.78 -43.13 -5.16
C ALA A 18 35.09 -41.63 -5.18
N ILE A 19 34.24 -40.87 -5.88
CA ILE A 19 34.15 -39.43 -5.72
C ILE A 19 33.95 -39.20 -4.22
N PRO A 20 34.81 -38.43 -3.52
CA PRO A 20 34.54 -38.11 -2.13
C PRO A 20 33.20 -37.40 -2.10
N GLY A 21 32.19 -38.08 -1.55
CA GLY A 21 30.91 -37.48 -1.26
C GLY A 21 31.19 -36.20 -0.49
N SER A 22 30.89 -35.07 -1.10
CA SER A 22 30.95 -33.78 -0.42
C SER A 22 30.16 -33.96 0.85
N ALA A 23 30.83 -33.88 2.01
CA ALA A 23 30.16 -33.81 3.28
C ALA A 23 29.14 -32.69 3.15
N SER A 24 27.86 -33.05 3.16
CA SER A 24 26.76 -32.09 3.19
C SER A 24 27.05 -31.17 4.36
N ALA A 25 27.49 -29.94 4.06
CA ALA A 25 27.70 -28.94 5.09
C ALA A 25 26.34 -28.80 5.78
N ALA A 26 26.27 -29.23 7.05
CA ALA A 26 25.07 -29.13 7.84
C ALA A 26 24.51 -27.71 7.69
N GLY A 27 23.22 -27.61 7.37
CA GLY A 27 22.56 -26.33 7.15
C GLY A 27 22.68 -25.40 8.37
N PRO A 28 22.27 -24.13 8.23
CA PRO A 28 22.31 -23.18 9.33
C PRO A 28 21.55 -23.75 10.53
N ALA A 29 22.21 -23.75 11.69
CA ALA A 29 21.66 -24.23 12.93
C ALA A 29 21.83 -23.16 14.01
N ILE A 30 20.91 -23.19 14.97
CA ILE A 30 20.94 -22.33 16.14
C ILE A 30 20.78 -23.15 17.40
N THR A 31 21.39 -22.69 18.48
CA THR A 31 21.25 -23.26 19.82
C THR A 31 21.13 -22.12 20.82
N VAL A 32 20.39 -22.36 21.89
CA VAL A 32 20.24 -21.42 23.02
C VAL A 32 20.97 -22.00 24.24
N ASP A 33 21.51 -21.12 25.08
CA ASP A 33 22.21 -21.50 26.31
C ASP A 33 21.30 -22.11 27.38
N GLN A 34 20.00 -21.81 27.31
CA GLN A 34 18.99 -22.36 28.21
C GLN A 34 17.70 -22.74 27.47
N LYS A 35 17.05 -23.81 27.92
CA LYS A 35 15.80 -24.34 27.34
C LYS A 35 14.55 -23.68 27.90
N THR A 36 14.64 -23.05 29.07
CA THR A 36 13.52 -22.43 29.77
C THR A 36 13.91 -21.02 30.20
N THR A 37 13.01 -20.06 30.05
CA THR A 37 13.27 -18.63 30.32
C THR A 37 11.98 -17.89 30.73
N LEU A 38 12.11 -16.66 31.22
CA LEU A 38 10.99 -15.73 31.48
C LEU A 38 11.04 -14.52 30.54
N ILE A 39 9.93 -13.80 30.41
CA ILE A 39 9.91 -12.50 29.72
C ILE A 39 10.81 -11.51 30.47
N GLY A 40 11.67 -10.82 29.71
CA GLY A 40 12.63 -9.85 30.21
C GLY A 40 14.05 -10.40 30.42
N ASP A 41 14.21 -11.72 30.47
CA ASP A 41 15.51 -12.38 30.54
C ASP A 41 16.34 -12.15 29.27
N THR A 42 17.64 -12.35 29.37
CA THR A 42 18.55 -12.30 28.21
C THR A 42 19.18 -13.67 28.02
N ILE A 43 18.98 -14.26 26.84
CA ILE A 43 19.52 -15.57 26.45
C ILE A 43 20.63 -15.39 25.41
N THR A 44 21.55 -16.35 25.35
CA THR A 44 22.62 -16.37 24.34
C THR A 44 22.23 -17.31 23.22
N VAL A 45 22.08 -16.76 22.00
CA VAL A 45 21.82 -17.55 20.79
C VAL A 45 23.15 -17.77 20.06
N SER A 46 23.52 -19.04 19.90
CA SER A 46 24.72 -19.47 19.18
C SER A 46 24.37 -19.95 17.78
N LEU A 47 25.03 -19.39 16.77
CA LEU A 47 24.83 -19.65 15.34
C LEU A 47 25.95 -20.55 14.82
N THR A 48 25.62 -21.59 14.05
CA THR A 48 26.60 -22.45 13.36
C THR A 48 26.16 -22.78 11.93
N GLY A 49 27.08 -22.75 10.96
CA GLY A 49 26.77 -23.09 9.56
C GLY A 49 26.05 -21.97 8.80
N TRP A 50 26.14 -20.73 9.28
CA TRP A 50 25.50 -19.58 8.65
C TRP A 50 26.39 -18.94 7.58
N PRO A 51 25.82 -18.37 6.49
CA PRO A 51 26.60 -17.59 5.53
C PRO A 51 27.17 -16.32 6.17
N ALA A 52 28.25 -15.78 5.60
CA ALA A 52 28.80 -14.51 6.04
C ALA A 52 27.80 -13.37 5.78
N GLY A 53 27.50 -12.55 6.78
CA GLY A 53 26.48 -11.51 6.68
C GLY A 53 25.80 -11.23 8.00
N VAL A 54 24.72 -10.44 7.98
CA VAL A 54 23.94 -10.12 9.19
C VAL A 54 22.85 -11.18 9.39
N VAL A 55 22.80 -11.74 10.59
CA VAL A 55 21.75 -12.66 11.05
C VAL A 55 21.00 -12.01 12.20
N THR A 56 19.68 -12.06 12.14
CA THR A 56 18.77 -11.52 13.15
C THR A 56 18.04 -12.68 13.82
N ALA A 57 17.95 -12.66 15.15
CA ALA A 57 17.19 -13.62 15.92
C ALA A 57 16.10 -12.95 16.77
N SER A 58 14.94 -13.60 16.89
CA SER A 58 13.81 -13.15 17.69
C SER A 58 13.05 -14.34 18.28
N LEU A 59 12.34 -14.11 19.39
CA LEU A 59 11.40 -15.09 19.93
C LEU A 59 10.10 -15.04 19.13
N CYS A 60 9.54 -16.20 18.80
CA CYS A 60 8.26 -16.32 18.12
C CYS A 60 7.33 -17.28 18.88
N GLY A 61 6.05 -16.95 18.91
CA GLY A 61 4.98 -17.85 19.35
C GLY A 61 4.53 -18.75 18.20
N ASN A 62 3.53 -19.61 18.44
CA ASN A 62 2.92 -20.48 17.43
C ASN A 62 3.95 -21.24 16.55
N GLU A 63 5.11 -21.62 17.10
CA GLU A 63 6.26 -22.21 16.37
C GLU A 63 6.71 -21.42 15.12
N ALA A 64 6.43 -20.12 15.07
CA ALA A 64 6.70 -19.24 13.93
C ALA A 64 6.08 -19.71 12.61
N ARG A 65 4.90 -20.35 12.68
CA ARG A 65 4.16 -20.90 11.52
C ARG A 65 3.70 -19.81 10.55
N ASP A 66 3.29 -18.65 11.05
CA ASP A 66 2.87 -17.49 10.25
C ASP A 66 4.04 -16.53 9.96
N GLY A 67 5.28 -17.05 10.00
CA GLY A 67 6.47 -16.30 9.66
C GLY A 67 6.83 -15.24 10.70
N SER A 68 7.13 -14.02 10.26
CA SER A 68 7.49 -12.91 11.16
C SER A 68 6.30 -12.33 11.94
N ALA A 69 5.06 -12.64 11.54
CA ALA A 69 3.86 -12.19 12.26
C ALA A 69 3.76 -12.81 13.67
N ASP A 70 4.32 -14.00 13.85
CA ASP A 70 4.39 -14.70 15.13
C ASP A 70 5.57 -14.26 16.01
N CYS A 71 6.45 -13.41 15.49
CA CYS A 71 7.73 -13.08 16.10
C CYS A 71 7.72 -11.70 16.77
N ALA A 72 8.37 -11.60 17.93
CA ALA A 72 8.64 -10.34 18.61
C ALA A 72 9.75 -9.54 17.90
N VAL A 73 9.47 -9.07 16.69
CA VAL A 73 10.45 -8.41 15.81
C VAL A 73 11.04 -7.12 16.40
N GLN A 74 10.30 -6.44 17.28
CA GLN A 74 10.77 -5.23 17.96
C GLN A 74 11.89 -5.49 18.99
N SER A 75 11.98 -6.71 19.51
CA SER A 75 13.05 -7.12 20.43
C SER A 75 14.08 -8.04 19.76
N ALA A 76 14.10 -8.08 18.43
CA ALA A 76 15.05 -8.89 17.69
C ALA A 76 16.48 -8.38 17.94
N SER A 77 17.43 -9.31 18.00
CA SER A 77 18.85 -9.00 18.14
C SER A 77 19.60 -9.50 16.91
N SER A 78 20.51 -8.68 16.39
CA SER A 78 21.29 -9.00 15.19
C SER A 78 22.78 -9.11 15.50
N THR A 79 23.48 -9.94 14.74
CA THR A 79 24.94 -10.05 14.78
C THR A 79 25.51 -10.28 13.39
N SER A 80 26.76 -9.87 13.17
CA SER A 80 27.49 -10.17 11.94
C SER A 80 28.16 -11.54 12.08
N VAL A 81 27.82 -12.45 11.17
CA VAL A 81 28.46 -13.76 11.03
C VAL A 81 29.69 -13.60 10.13
N PRO A 82 30.91 -13.89 10.64
CA PRO A 82 32.12 -13.89 9.84
C PRO A 82 32.16 -15.11 8.88
N ALA A 83 33.12 -15.14 7.96
CA ALA A 83 33.30 -16.23 6.99
C ALA A 83 33.48 -17.64 7.61
N THR A 84 33.74 -17.73 8.93
CA THR A 84 33.78 -18.99 9.66
C THR A 84 32.40 -19.63 9.88
N GLY A 85 31.32 -18.88 9.61
CA GLY A 85 29.93 -19.32 9.73
C GLY A 85 29.45 -19.54 11.17
N LYS A 86 30.16 -18.97 12.15
CA LYS A 86 29.82 -19.03 13.58
C LYS A 86 29.79 -17.64 14.19
N ALA A 87 28.74 -17.35 14.94
CA ALA A 87 28.62 -16.13 15.74
C ALA A 87 27.70 -16.38 16.95
N GLY A 88 27.69 -15.45 17.90
CA GLY A 88 26.73 -15.43 18.99
C GLY A 88 26.07 -14.07 19.11
N LEU A 89 24.87 -14.04 19.65
CA LEU A 89 24.14 -12.80 19.97
C LEU A 89 23.37 -12.97 21.28
N ARG A 90 23.12 -11.85 21.96
CA ARG A 90 22.31 -11.81 23.18
C ARG A 90 20.90 -11.36 22.81
N LEU A 91 19.93 -12.26 22.96
CA LEU A 91 18.53 -11.97 22.69
C LEU A 91 17.81 -11.68 24.00
N ARG A 92 17.20 -10.50 24.11
CA ARG A 92 16.27 -10.22 25.21
C ARG A 92 14.92 -10.84 24.90
N VAL A 93 14.46 -11.72 25.77
CA VAL A 93 13.18 -12.43 25.65
C VAL A 93 12.06 -11.42 25.87
N SER A 94 11.19 -11.26 24.88
CA SER A 94 10.01 -10.39 24.97
C SER A 94 8.78 -11.17 24.50
N ALA A 95 7.59 -10.72 24.92
CA ALA A 95 6.37 -11.47 24.65
C ALA A 95 6.09 -11.51 23.15
N PRO A 96 5.91 -12.70 22.54
CA PRO A 96 5.53 -12.81 21.14
C PRO A 96 4.08 -12.33 20.92
N PRO A 97 3.74 -11.86 19.70
CA PRO A 97 2.37 -11.42 19.37
C PRO A 97 1.30 -12.50 19.54
N VAL A 98 1.69 -13.77 19.41
CA VAL A 98 0.86 -14.96 19.58
C VAL A 98 1.49 -15.83 20.68
N GLY A 99 0.69 -16.58 21.45
CA GLY A 99 1.16 -17.42 22.56
C GLY A 99 2.07 -18.60 22.16
N CYS A 100 2.62 -19.32 23.15
CA CYS A 100 3.48 -20.49 22.91
C CYS A 100 2.66 -21.72 22.44
N PRO A 101 3.23 -22.73 21.75
CA PRO A 101 4.63 -23.15 21.71
C PRO A 101 5.58 -22.13 21.07
N CYS A 102 6.68 -21.87 21.76
CA CYS A 102 7.62 -20.81 21.40
C CYS A 102 8.91 -21.38 20.79
N VAL A 103 9.46 -20.65 19.81
CA VAL A 103 10.76 -20.93 19.19
C VAL A 103 11.58 -19.64 19.13
N VAL A 104 12.90 -19.76 19.27
CA VAL A 104 13.82 -18.72 18.80
C VAL A 104 14.03 -18.96 17.32
N ARG A 105 13.70 -17.98 16.48
CA ARG A 105 13.94 -18.00 15.04
C ARG A 105 15.11 -17.08 14.73
N ALA A 106 16.06 -17.57 13.94
CA ALA A 106 17.10 -16.75 13.32
C ALA A 106 16.94 -16.73 11.81
N SER A 107 17.24 -15.61 11.15
CA SER A 107 17.21 -15.48 9.70
C SER A 107 18.26 -14.50 9.17
N THR A 108 18.64 -14.68 7.91
CA THR A 108 19.38 -13.63 7.16
C THR A 108 18.45 -12.45 6.89
N ILE A 109 19.01 -11.26 6.66
CA ILE A 109 18.24 -10.04 6.35
C ILE A 109 17.32 -10.20 5.13
N THR A 110 17.69 -11.07 4.19
CA THR A 110 16.91 -11.40 2.99
C THR A 110 15.85 -12.48 3.20
N GLY A 111 15.86 -13.16 4.35
CA GLY A 111 14.97 -14.30 4.64
C GLY A 111 15.34 -15.60 3.92
N GLU A 112 16.43 -15.65 3.16
CA GLU A 112 16.84 -16.81 2.35
C GLU A 112 17.26 -18.03 3.20
N LYS A 113 17.85 -17.79 4.38
CA LYS A 113 18.23 -18.83 5.33
C LYS A 113 17.57 -18.57 6.67
N ILE A 114 16.88 -19.60 7.19
CA ILE A 114 16.12 -19.55 8.44
C ILE A 114 16.45 -20.82 9.23
N ALA A 115 16.57 -20.70 10.55
CA ALA A 115 16.62 -21.84 11.45
C ALA A 115 15.94 -21.49 12.78
N ASP A 116 15.28 -22.49 13.37
CA ASP A 116 14.48 -22.36 14.57
C ASP A 116 14.97 -23.33 15.66
N THR A 117 14.84 -22.95 16.93
CA THR A 117 15.06 -23.85 18.07
C THR A 117 13.98 -23.64 19.14
N PRO A 118 13.36 -24.72 19.66
CA PRO A 118 12.33 -24.61 20.70
C PRO A 118 12.87 -23.98 21.99
N ILE A 119 12.01 -23.21 22.67
CA ILE A 119 12.29 -22.66 23.99
C ILE A 119 11.00 -22.56 24.82
N ASP A 120 11.07 -22.98 26.08
CA ASP A 120 9.95 -22.90 27.01
C ASP A 120 9.93 -21.53 27.70
N VAL A 121 8.86 -20.76 27.54
CA VAL A 121 8.68 -19.44 28.19
C VAL A 121 7.54 -19.54 29.19
N THR A 122 7.84 -19.38 30.48
CA THR A 122 6.95 -19.81 31.57
C THR A 122 5.83 -18.83 31.93
N ASP A 123 5.85 -17.61 31.39
CA ASP A 123 4.94 -16.50 31.69
C ASP A 123 4.15 -15.99 30.47
N VAL A 124 4.17 -16.75 29.36
CA VAL A 124 3.36 -16.47 28.17
C VAL A 124 2.20 -17.46 28.13
N ALA A 125 0.97 -16.96 27.96
CA ALA A 125 -0.19 -17.82 27.79
C ALA A 125 -0.02 -18.71 26.55
N ASP A 126 -0.39 -19.99 26.65
CA ASP A 126 -0.40 -20.88 25.50
C ASP A 126 -1.31 -20.30 24.40
N ALA A 127 -0.81 -20.28 23.17
CA ALA A 127 -1.66 -20.05 22.01
C ALA A 127 -2.76 -21.10 22.05
N ALA A 128 -4.01 -20.66 21.93
CA ALA A 128 -5.13 -21.55 21.74
C ALA A 128 -4.75 -22.51 20.62
N THR A 129 -4.59 -23.79 20.96
CA THR A 129 -4.16 -24.81 20.02
C THR A 129 -5.26 -24.89 18.97
N VAL A 130 -5.05 -24.23 17.83
CA VAL A 130 -5.84 -24.53 16.63
C VAL A 130 -5.33 -25.90 16.24
N THR A 131 -6.02 -26.93 16.73
CA THR A 131 -5.85 -28.30 16.28
C THR A 131 -5.93 -28.23 14.77
N ALA A 132 -4.79 -28.46 14.11
CA ALA A 132 -4.72 -28.62 12.67
C ALA A 132 -5.70 -29.75 12.34
N THR A 133 -6.87 -29.36 11.87
CA THR A 133 -7.83 -30.31 11.32
C THR A 133 -7.15 -30.76 10.03
N THR A 134 -6.86 -32.05 9.91
CA THR A 134 -6.31 -32.69 8.71
C THR A 134 -7.33 -32.59 7.57
N GLY A 135 -7.50 -31.39 7.06
CA GLY A 135 -8.27 -31.07 5.87
C GLY A 135 -7.36 -30.36 4.88
N ASP A 136 -7.65 -30.54 3.61
CA ASP A 136 -6.97 -29.79 2.56
C ASP A 136 -7.66 -28.43 2.38
N ALA A 137 -6.88 -27.37 2.23
CA ALA A 137 -7.37 -26.05 1.83
C ALA A 137 -7.43 -26.00 0.30
N GLU A 138 -8.61 -25.80 -0.26
CA GLU A 138 -8.84 -25.77 -1.72
C GLU A 138 -9.38 -24.39 -2.07
N LEU A 139 -8.55 -23.54 -2.69
CA LEU A 139 -8.94 -22.20 -3.08
C LEU A 139 -9.51 -22.21 -4.51
N THR A 140 -10.75 -21.77 -4.66
CA THR A 140 -11.44 -21.67 -5.96
C THR A 140 -11.73 -20.21 -6.27
N VAL A 141 -11.46 -19.79 -7.51
CA VAL A 141 -11.85 -18.45 -7.99
C VAL A 141 -13.28 -18.49 -8.51
N LEU A 142 -14.19 -17.79 -7.83
CA LEU A 142 -15.61 -17.76 -8.16
C LEU A 142 -15.92 -16.75 -9.28
N ASP A 143 -15.28 -15.58 -9.22
CA ASP A 143 -15.51 -14.49 -10.18
C ASP A 143 -14.22 -13.67 -10.35
N ALA A 144 -13.93 -13.29 -11.59
CA ALA A 144 -12.79 -12.45 -11.94
C ALA A 144 -13.18 -11.49 -13.06
N GLY A 145 -13.32 -10.22 -12.72
CA GLY A 145 -13.80 -9.18 -13.63
C GLY A 145 -12.98 -7.91 -13.55
N VAL A 146 -12.97 -7.13 -14.64
CA VAL A 146 -12.38 -5.80 -14.66
C VAL A 146 -13.49 -4.76 -14.74
N ARG A 147 -13.52 -3.86 -13.76
CA ARG A 147 -14.38 -2.68 -13.79
C ARG A 147 -13.70 -1.57 -14.58
N ASN A 148 -14.42 -1.08 -15.58
CA ASN A 148 -13.95 -0.03 -16.46
C ASN A 148 -14.47 1.33 -16.00
N ARG A 149 -13.56 2.24 -15.65
CA ARG A 149 -13.88 3.66 -15.48
C ARG A 149 -13.37 4.42 -16.70
N TRP A 150 -14.30 4.96 -17.48
CA TRP A 150 -13.95 5.76 -18.67
C TRP A 150 -13.51 7.15 -18.24
N THR A 151 -12.33 7.57 -18.68
CA THR A 151 -11.85 8.95 -18.55
C THR A 151 -11.63 9.53 -19.94
N LEU A 152 -11.81 10.84 -20.10
CA LEU A 152 -11.54 11.53 -21.36
C LEU A 152 -10.11 11.26 -21.85
N TRP A 153 -9.15 11.18 -20.92
CA TRP A 153 -7.75 10.86 -21.20
C TRP A 153 -7.56 9.46 -21.80
N SER A 154 -8.23 8.44 -21.24
CA SER A 154 -8.18 7.07 -21.79
C SER A 154 -8.81 6.97 -23.19
N LEU A 155 -9.75 7.86 -23.52
CA LEU A 155 -10.38 7.93 -24.85
C LEU A 155 -9.49 8.64 -25.90
N LEU A 156 -8.42 9.31 -25.48
CA LEU A 156 -7.41 9.94 -26.32
C LEU A 156 -6.10 9.13 -26.39
N GLY A 157 -6.09 7.89 -25.86
CA GLY A 157 -4.92 7.01 -25.87
C GLY A 157 -3.95 7.20 -24.69
N GLY A 158 -4.31 8.02 -23.70
CA GLY A 158 -3.57 8.18 -22.46
C GLY A 158 -3.72 6.99 -21.50
N THR A 159 -2.95 6.99 -20.42
CA THR A 159 -2.95 5.93 -19.38
C THR A 159 -4.37 5.64 -18.89
N ALA A 160 -4.76 4.37 -18.87
CA ALA A 160 -6.09 3.94 -18.49
C ALA A 160 -6.07 3.18 -17.16
N TYR A 161 -6.58 3.82 -16.11
CA TYR A 161 -6.75 3.20 -14.79
C TYR A 161 -7.96 2.26 -14.77
N ARG A 162 -7.78 1.09 -14.17
CA ARG A 162 -8.75 0.00 -14.09
C ARG A 162 -8.72 -0.62 -12.71
N THR A 163 -9.81 -1.26 -12.31
CA THR A 163 -9.88 -2.00 -11.07
C THR A 163 -10.29 -3.42 -11.41
N MET A 164 -9.44 -4.38 -11.08
CA MET A 164 -9.78 -5.78 -11.14
C MET A 164 -10.48 -6.18 -9.85
N THR A 165 -11.56 -6.95 -9.95
CA THR A 165 -12.18 -7.62 -8.82
C THR A 165 -11.97 -9.12 -8.99
N VAL A 166 -11.46 -9.79 -7.96
CA VAL A 166 -11.43 -11.24 -7.87
C VAL A 166 -12.08 -11.70 -6.58
N THR A 167 -12.91 -12.72 -6.67
CA THR A 167 -13.55 -13.36 -5.53
C THR A 167 -13.00 -14.78 -5.42
N VAL A 168 -12.36 -15.06 -4.29
CA VAL A 168 -11.74 -16.34 -3.97
C VAL A 168 -12.52 -16.96 -2.81
N ARG A 169 -12.83 -18.25 -2.91
CA ARG A 169 -13.45 -19.01 -1.82
C ARG A 169 -12.56 -20.18 -1.44
N ASN A 170 -12.45 -20.46 -0.15
CA ASN A 170 -11.91 -21.73 0.31
C ASN A 170 -13.03 -22.79 0.32
N GLU A 171 -13.02 -23.70 -0.64
CA GLU A 171 -13.93 -24.86 -0.71
C GLU A 171 -13.40 -26.07 0.05
N GLY A 172 -12.15 -25.98 0.54
CA GLY A 172 -11.51 -26.99 1.35
C GLY A 172 -12.09 -27.14 2.75
N THR A 173 -11.61 -28.17 3.45
CA THR A 173 -12.07 -28.53 4.79
C THR A 173 -11.17 -28.00 5.90
N ALA A 174 -10.01 -27.43 5.55
CA ALA A 174 -9.13 -26.70 6.47
C ALA A 174 -8.89 -25.26 6.00
N ALA A 175 -8.43 -24.41 6.92
CA ALA A 175 -8.08 -23.04 6.60
C ALA A 175 -6.89 -23.00 5.64
N SER A 176 -6.91 -22.10 4.65
CA SER A 176 -5.72 -21.86 3.84
C SER A 176 -4.67 -21.19 4.72
N PRO A 177 -3.39 -21.60 4.65
CA PRO A 177 -2.31 -20.73 5.11
C PRO A 177 -2.30 -19.47 4.23
N GLY A 178 -1.69 -18.39 4.72
CA GLY A 178 -1.56 -17.17 3.90
C GLY A 178 -0.95 -17.51 2.53
N SER A 179 -1.61 -17.07 1.46
CA SER A 179 -1.23 -17.33 0.08
C SER A 179 -0.80 -16.04 -0.61
N GLU A 180 -0.12 -16.15 -1.74
CA GLU A 180 0.27 -14.99 -2.55
C GLU A 180 -0.49 -15.01 -3.89
N LEU A 181 -1.06 -13.86 -4.26
CA LEU A 181 -1.68 -13.66 -5.57
C LEU A 181 -0.69 -12.96 -6.49
N SER A 182 -0.26 -13.67 -7.53
CA SER A 182 0.50 -13.11 -8.63
C SER A 182 -0.43 -12.72 -9.78
N LEU A 183 -0.12 -11.62 -10.45
CA LEU A 183 -0.88 -11.09 -11.58
C LEU A 183 0.08 -10.74 -12.69
N ASP A 184 -0.23 -11.17 -13.91
CA ASP A 184 0.49 -10.76 -15.11
C ASP A 184 -0.46 -10.00 -16.04
N LEU A 185 -0.05 -8.80 -16.47
CA LEU A 185 -0.78 -7.98 -17.41
C LEU A 185 -0.05 -7.98 -18.75
N GLY A 186 -0.73 -8.41 -19.81
CA GLY A 186 -0.08 -8.56 -21.11
C GLY A 186 -0.97 -8.38 -22.32
N ARG A 187 -0.33 -8.30 -23.47
CA ARG A 187 -0.95 -8.60 -24.77
C ARG A 187 -0.51 -10.02 -25.15
N ALA A 188 -1.19 -10.66 -26.10
CA ALA A 188 -0.92 -12.07 -26.49
C ALA A 188 0.55 -12.41 -26.89
N ALA A 189 1.44 -11.42 -27.01
CA ALA A 189 2.86 -11.57 -27.34
C ALA A 189 3.84 -11.20 -26.19
N GLY A 190 3.34 -10.86 -25.00
CA GLY A 190 4.17 -10.53 -23.83
C GLY A 190 3.34 -10.04 -22.64
N SER A 191 3.66 -10.56 -21.45
CA SER A 191 3.07 -10.17 -20.18
C SER A 191 4.13 -9.61 -19.23
N GLU A 192 3.74 -8.61 -18.46
CA GLU A 192 4.56 -8.00 -17.41
C GLU A 192 4.01 -8.43 -16.05
N ALA A 193 4.89 -8.96 -15.21
CA ALA A 193 4.53 -9.39 -13.87
C ALA A 193 4.26 -8.16 -12.99
N MET A 194 3.07 -8.14 -12.39
CA MET A 194 2.69 -7.16 -11.40
C MET A 194 3.13 -7.59 -10.01
N LYS A 195 3.19 -6.63 -9.08
CA LYS A 195 3.52 -6.89 -7.68
C LYS A 195 2.54 -7.91 -7.11
N ALA A 196 3.10 -8.96 -6.52
CA ALA A 196 2.34 -10.00 -5.87
C ALA A 196 1.72 -9.49 -4.56
N LEU A 197 0.49 -9.93 -4.29
CA LEU A 197 -0.35 -9.41 -3.21
C LEU A 197 -0.59 -10.50 -2.16
N PRO A 198 -0.22 -10.27 -0.88
CA PRO A 198 -0.44 -11.26 0.17
C PRO A 198 -1.94 -11.38 0.48
N ILE A 199 -2.41 -12.62 0.57
CA ILE A 199 -3.76 -13.01 0.98
C ILE A 199 -3.65 -13.68 2.35
N GLY A 200 -4.35 -13.14 3.35
CA GLY A 200 -4.41 -13.75 4.68
C GLY A 200 -5.13 -15.11 4.68
N PRO A 201 -5.04 -15.88 5.78
CA PRO A 201 -5.64 -17.20 5.86
C PRO A 201 -7.17 -17.15 5.67
N LEU A 202 -7.69 -18.05 4.85
CA LEU A 202 -9.12 -18.17 4.57
C LEU A 202 -9.68 -19.39 5.27
N ALA A 203 -10.63 -19.20 6.19
CA ALA A 203 -11.34 -20.31 6.84
C ALA A 203 -12.15 -21.15 5.82
N PRO A 204 -12.45 -22.43 6.10
CA PRO A 204 -13.32 -23.25 5.27
C PRO A 204 -14.66 -22.57 4.96
N GLY A 205 -15.05 -22.52 3.68
CA GLY A 205 -16.26 -21.87 3.20
C GLY A 205 -16.22 -20.34 3.16
N ALA A 206 -15.14 -19.70 3.63
CA ALA A 206 -15.02 -18.25 3.62
C ALA A 206 -14.73 -17.71 2.21
N GLU A 207 -15.28 -16.53 1.92
CA GLU A 207 -15.05 -15.79 0.68
C GLU A 207 -14.23 -14.53 0.94
N LEU A 208 -13.26 -14.27 0.07
CA LEU A 208 -12.49 -13.04 0.03
C LEU A 208 -12.67 -12.36 -1.32
N ARG A 209 -13.11 -11.11 -1.27
CA ARG A 209 -13.22 -10.24 -2.44
C ARG A 209 -12.09 -9.22 -2.43
N LEU A 210 -11.20 -9.30 -3.42
CA LEU A 210 -10.09 -8.37 -3.59
C LEU A 210 -10.40 -7.39 -4.71
N GLU A 211 -10.12 -6.10 -4.47
CA GLU A 211 -10.19 -5.04 -5.48
C GLU A 211 -8.79 -4.48 -5.73
N ILE A 212 -8.24 -4.77 -6.91
CA ILE A 212 -6.84 -4.51 -7.23
C ILE A 212 -6.78 -3.44 -8.32
N PRO A 213 -6.35 -2.21 -7.99
CA PRO A 213 -6.19 -1.16 -8.97
C PRO A 213 -4.95 -1.42 -9.84
N PHE A 214 -5.08 -1.19 -11.14
CA PHE A 214 -3.97 -1.28 -12.08
C PHE A 214 -4.09 -0.24 -13.18
N ALA A 215 -2.97 0.05 -13.86
CA ALA A 215 -2.93 1.01 -14.95
C ALA A 215 -2.44 0.32 -16.22
N VAL A 216 -3.13 0.61 -17.33
CA VAL A 216 -2.63 0.32 -18.67
C VAL A 216 -1.86 1.55 -19.13
N ALA A 217 -0.54 1.43 -19.20
CA ALA A 217 0.34 2.53 -19.59
C ALA A 217 0.02 3.08 -20.99
N ALA A 218 0.22 4.38 -21.18
CA ALA A 218 0.12 5.01 -22.49
C ALA A 218 1.24 4.51 -23.43
N PRO A 219 0.98 4.33 -24.74
CA PRO A 219 -0.31 4.53 -25.40
C PRO A 219 -1.26 3.33 -25.18
N ALA A 220 -2.37 3.58 -24.47
CA ALA A 220 -3.33 2.54 -24.09
C ALA A 220 -4.30 2.30 -25.26
N ALA A 221 -4.06 1.23 -26.02
CA ALA A 221 -4.89 0.86 -27.18
C ALA A 221 -4.93 -0.66 -27.38
N GLY A 222 -6.10 -1.20 -27.68
CA GLY A 222 -6.32 -2.63 -27.94
C GLY A 222 -6.85 -3.41 -26.74
N ARG A 223 -6.79 -4.75 -26.85
CA ARG A 223 -7.20 -5.68 -25.79
C ARG A 223 -6.00 -6.14 -24.99
N TYR A 224 -6.19 -6.24 -23.68
CA TYR A 224 -5.21 -6.71 -22.72
C TYR A 224 -5.79 -7.91 -21.96
N GLN A 225 -4.95 -8.91 -21.75
CA GLN A 225 -5.25 -10.08 -20.93
C GLN A 225 -4.60 -9.90 -19.58
N LEU A 226 -5.33 -10.28 -18.54
CA LEU A 226 -4.87 -10.27 -17.16
C LEU A 226 -5.00 -11.70 -16.66
N THR A 227 -3.87 -12.34 -16.45
CA THR A 227 -3.77 -13.70 -15.91
C THR A 227 -3.37 -13.59 -14.45
N GLY A 228 -4.09 -14.29 -13.59
CA GLY A 228 -3.76 -14.31 -12.17
C GLY A 228 -3.68 -15.72 -11.65
N ARG A 229 -2.86 -15.88 -10.62
CA ARG A 229 -2.48 -17.17 -10.08
C ARG A 229 -2.35 -17.06 -8.56
N ILE A 230 -3.03 -17.96 -7.86
CA ILE A 230 -3.02 -18.05 -6.41
C ILE A 230 -2.41 -19.40 -6.05
N ASP A 231 -1.29 -19.35 -5.34
CA ASP A 231 -0.58 -20.55 -4.89
C ASP A 231 -1.26 -21.10 -3.62
N GLY A 232 -1.91 -22.27 -3.74
CA GLY A 232 -2.50 -23.00 -2.61
C GLY A 232 -1.55 -24.04 -2.02
N THR A 233 -1.72 -24.37 -0.74
CA THR A 233 -1.06 -25.56 -0.16
C THR A 233 -1.64 -26.85 -0.76
N ALA A 234 -0.79 -27.87 -0.93
CA ALA A 234 -1.05 -29.13 -1.64
C ALA A 234 -0.97 -29.07 -3.19
N GLY A 235 -0.41 -28.01 -3.77
CA GLY A 235 -0.08 -27.95 -5.20
C GLY A 235 -1.28 -27.68 -6.12
N THR A 236 -2.43 -27.32 -5.55
CA THR A 236 -3.57 -26.80 -6.30
C THR A 236 -3.34 -25.31 -6.58
N GLU A 237 -3.02 -24.99 -7.82
CA GLU A 237 -2.86 -23.62 -8.31
C GLU A 237 -4.21 -23.13 -8.84
N ALA A 238 -4.76 -22.07 -8.24
CA ALA A 238 -5.99 -21.47 -8.75
C ALA A 238 -5.63 -20.38 -9.75
N THR A 239 -5.93 -20.62 -11.03
CA THR A 239 -5.67 -19.66 -12.11
C THR A 239 -6.96 -19.06 -12.64
N PHE A 240 -6.89 -17.81 -13.04
CA PHE A 240 -7.97 -17.16 -13.78
C PHE A 240 -7.41 -16.27 -14.88
N THR A 241 -8.21 -16.06 -15.91
CA THR A 241 -7.89 -15.13 -16.99
C THR A 241 -9.07 -14.23 -17.22
N THR A 242 -8.84 -12.91 -17.18
CA THR A 242 -9.84 -11.91 -17.55
C THR A 242 -9.25 -10.97 -18.60
N SER A 243 -10.10 -10.12 -19.19
CA SER A 243 -9.65 -9.20 -20.23
C SER A 243 -10.26 -7.81 -20.07
N THR A 244 -9.49 -6.81 -20.49
CA THR A 244 -9.97 -5.44 -20.63
C THR A 244 -9.61 -4.89 -22.00
N ALA A 245 -10.35 -3.88 -22.46
CA ALA A 245 -10.11 -3.24 -23.74
C ALA A 245 -10.09 -1.73 -23.57
N VAL A 246 -9.15 -1.09 -24.25
CA VAL A 246 -9.03 0.37 -24.31
C VAL A 246 -8.96 0.77 -25.78
N TRP A 247 -9.87 1.60 -26.22
CA TRP A 247 -9.91 2.09 -27.60
C TRP A 247 -9.98 3.61 -27.59
N PRO A 248 -9.01 4.30 -28.24
CA PRO A 248 -8.95 5.75 -28.21
C PRO A 248 -9.92 6.36 -29.23
N TRP A 249 -11.22 6.13 -29.05
CA TRP A 249 -12.25 6.52 -30.02
C TRP A 249 -12.25 8.02 -30.32
N LEU A 250 -11.88 8.89 -29.38
CA LEU A 250 -11.86 10.33 -29.62
C LEU A 250 -10.78 10.75 -30.62
N LEU A 251 -9.68 10.01 -30.74
CA LEU A 251 -8.68 10.26 -31.79
C LEU A 251 -9.25 10.06 -33.20
N LEU A 252 -10.30 9.24 -33.35
CA LEU A 252 -10.96 8.98 -34.63
C LEU A 252 -12.22 9.82 -34.83
N LEU A 253 -13.04 9.96 -33.79
CA LEU A 253 -14.35 10.62 -33.87
C LEU A 253 -14.25 12.14 -33.95
N VAL A 254 -13.28 12.78 -33.28
CA VAL A 254 -13.09 14.24 -33.33
C VAL A 254 -12.70 14.73 -34.74
N PRO A 255 -11.68 14.17 -35.42
CA PRO A 255 -11.36 14.59 -36.78
C PRO A 255 -12.47 14.24 -37.78
N LEU A 256 -13.14 13.09 -37.63
CA LEU A 256 -14.29 12.75 -38.48
C LEU A 256 -15.44 13.76 -38.31
N GLY A 257 -15.75 14.13 -37.05
CA GLY A 257 -16.74 15.15 -36.72
C GLY A 257 -16.38 16.51 -37.32
N LEU A 258 -15.11 16.93 -37.20
CA LEU A 258 -14.61 18.17 -37.82
C LEU A 258 -14.75 18.15 -39.35
N ILE A 259 -14.41 17.04 -40.01
CA ILE A 259 -14.56 16.88 -41.46
C ILE A 259 -16.04 17.03 -41.85
N LEU A 260 -16.97 16.41 -41.12
CA LEU A 260 -18.40 16.50 -41.38
C LEU A 260 -18.93 17.92 -41.15
N ILE A 261 -18.49 18.61 -40.10
CA ILE A 261 -18.84 20.02 -39.83
C ILE A 261 -18.33 20.92 -40.95
N VAL A 262 -17.09 20.74 -41.42
CA VAL A 262 -16.52 21.53 -42.53
C VAL A 262 -17.29 21.27 -43.82
N ARG A 263 -17.66 20.01 -44.11
CA ARG A 263 -18.47 19.66 -45.29
C ARG A 263 -19.88 20.22 -45.20
N ALA A 264 -20.50 20.21 -44.03
CA ALA A 264 -21.80 20.83 -43.78
C ALA A 264 -21.72 22.36 -43.94
N ALA A 265 -20.72 23.01 -43.38
CA ALA A 265 -20.49 24.45 -43.55
C ALA A 265 -20.26 24.82 -45.04
N ALA A 266 -19.56 23.98 -45.79
CA ALA A 266 -19.34 24.15 -47.23
C ALA A 266 -20.63 23.91 -48.07
N SER A 267 -21.53 23.02 -47.64
CA SER A 267 -22.83 22.82 -48.29
C SER A 267 -23.83 23.92 -47.94
N LEU A 268 -23.76 24.48 -46.74
CA LEU A 268 -24.54 25.65 -46.32
C LEU A 268 -24.17 26.93 -47.12
N LYS A 269 -22.93 27.06 -47.63
CA LYS A 269 -22.56 28.10 -48.61
C LYS A 269 -23.33 28.02 -49.94
N ARG A 270 -24.03 26.91 -50.23
CA ARG A 270 -24.91 26.77 -51.42
C ARG A 270 -26.37 27.09 -51.14
N MET A 271 -26.75 27.48 -49.92
CA MET A 271 -28.13 27.77 -49.54
C MET A 271 -28.34 29.27 -49.26
N SER A 272 -29.55 29.79 -49.54
CA SER A 272 -29.89 31.21 -49.44
C SER A 272 -29.72 31.76 -48.00
N PRO A 273 -29.32 33.05 -47.85
CA PRO A 273 -28.74 33.60 -46.62
C PRO A 273 -29.67 33.63 -45.39
N LEU A 274 -30.98 33.45 -45.57
CA LEU A 274 -31.98 33.53 -44.50
C LEU A 274 -32.08 32.28 -43.61
N ARG A 275 -31.55 31.11 -44.04
CA ARG A 275 -31.61 29.85 -43.25
C ARG A 275 -30.28 29.47 -42.57
N ALA A 276 -29.18 30.15 -42.90
CA ALA A 276 -27.85 29.83 -42.37
C ALA A 276 -27.59 30.37 -40.95
N GLY A 277 -28.25 31.46 -40.55
CA GLY A 277 -28.03 32.11 -39.26
C GLY A 277 -28.49 31.28 -38.04
N GLY A 278 -29.66 30.63 -38.14
CA GLY A 278 -30.25 29.91 -37.01
C GLY A 278 -29.54 28.59 -36.67
N ALA A 279 -29.12 27.82 -37.67
CA ALA A 279 -28.46 26.53 -37.45
C ALA A 279 -27.02 26.67 -36.93
N GLY A 280 -26.29 27.71 -37.36
CA GLY A 280 -24.93 27.98 -36.89
C GLY A 280 -24.87 28.35 -35.40
N LEU A 281 -25.83 29.12 -34.92
CA LEU A 281 -25.90 29.54 -33.51
C LEU A 281 -26.25 28.37 -32.57
N ILE A 282 -27.08 27.43 -33.01
CA ILE A 282 -27.45 26.25 -32.21
C ILE A 282 -26.27 25.28 -32.10
N ALA A 283 -25.54 25.04 -33.19
CA ALA A 283 -24.37 24.15 -33.18
C ALA A 283 -23.20 24.74 -32.37
N ALA A 284 -22.93 26.05 -32.51
CA ALA A 284 -21.93 26.74 -31.72
C ALA A 284 -22.30 26.77 -30.23
N GLY A 285 -23.57 27.05 -29.91
CA GLY A 285 -24.08 27.02 -28.54
C GLY A 285 -23.98 25.63 -27.89
N GLY A 286 -24.34 24.57 -28.63
CA GLY A 286 -24.21 23.19 -28.16
C GLY A 286 -22.77 22.76 -27.90
N LEU A 287 -21.84 23.08 -28.80
CA LEU A 287 -20.42 22.80 -28.62
C LEU A 287 -19.84 23.58 -27.43
N CYS A 288 -20.20 24.85 -27.29
CA CYS A 288 -19.78 25.67 -26.16
C CYS A 288 -20.30 25.07 -24.84
N ALA A 289 -21.58 24.67 -24.79
CA ALA A 289 -22.18 24.04 -23.60
C ALA A 289 -21.50 22.71 -23.22
N VAL A 290 -21.12 21.89 -24.21
CA VAL A 290 -20.38 20.63 -23.97
C VAL A 290 -18.97 20.89 -23.46
N VAL A 291 -18.27 21.88 -24.01
CA VAL A 291 -16.92 22.29 -23.55
C VAL A 291 -16.98 22.88 -22.14
N LEU A 292 -17.96 23.74 -21.85
CA LEU A 292 -18.21 24.31 -20.53
C LEU A 292 -18.59 23.22 -19.51
N ALA A 293 -19.46 22.27 -19.87
CA ALA A 293 -19.79 21.14 -19.01
C ALA A 293 -18.57 20.25 -18.73
N ALA A 294 -17.72 20.00 -19.74
CA ALA A 294 -16.49 19.22 -19.60
C ALA A 294 -15.47 19.88 -18.65
N GLN A 295 -15.39 21.22 -18.59
CA GLN A 295 -14.53 21.94 -17.65
C GLN A 295 -14.97 21.77 -16.18
N THR A 296 -16.23 21.45 -15.91
CA THR A 296 -16.77 21.31 -14.54
C THR A 296 -16.64 19.92 -13.94
N LEU A 297 -16.33 18.88 -14.73
CA LEU A 297 -16.18 17.49 -14.27
C LEU A 297 -14.72 17.03 -14.14
N LEU A 298 -13.75 17.86 -14.53
CA LEU A 298 -12.33 17.62 -14.32
C LEU A 298 -11.91 18.17 -12.94
N PRO A 299 -10.91 17.59 -12.26
CA PRO A 299 -10.15 18.36 -11.27
C PRO A 299 -9.71 19.65 -11.97
N GLY A 300 -9.86 20.81 -11.32
CA GLY A 300 -9.38 22.06 -11.91
C GLY A 300 -7.93 21.85 -12.37
N PRO A 301 -7.59 22.06 -13.65
CA PRO A 301 -6.23 21.82 -14.16
C PRO A 301 -5.16 22.55 -13.35
N GLU A 302 -5.58 23.64 -12.69
CA GLU A 302 -4.80 24.41 -11.72
C GLU A 302 -4.38 23.59 -10.49
N THR A 303 -5.27 22.85 -9.83
CA THR A 303 -4.94 22.12 -8.59
C THR A 303 -4.08 20.88 -8.86
N ALA A 304 -4.35 20.13 -9.94
CA ALA A 304 -3.54 18.99 -10.30
C ALA A 304 -2.12 19.40 -10.75
N GLY A 305 -2.01 20.48 -11.55
CA GLY A 305 -0.71 21.04 -11.93
C GLY A 305 0.04 21.63 -10.73
N ALA A 306 -0.67 22.27 -9.80
CA ALA A 306 -0.06 22.79 -8.57
C ALA A 306 0.43 21.68 -7.64
N GLN A 307 -0.32 20.58 -7.49
CA GLN A 307 0.13 19.42 -6.71
C GLN A 307 1.42 18.83 -7.26
N ALA A 308 1.51 18.56 -8.57
CA ALA A 308 2.76 18.06 -9.18
C ALA A 308 3.97 18.99 -8.95
N ALA A 309 3.74 20.32 -8.99
CA ALA A 309 4.79 21.29 -8.68
C ALA A 309 5.18 21.30 -7.19
N LEU A 310 4.22 21.09 -6.28
CA LEU A 310 4.47 20.96 -4.85
C LEU A 310 5.20 19.66 -4.52
N ASP A 311 4.84 18.54 -5.15
CA ASP A 311 5.50 17.25 -4.97
C ASP A 311 6.98 17.34 -5.35
N SER A 312 7.29 17.99 -6.48
CA SER A 312 8.67 18.24 -6.88
C SER A 312 9.43 19.15 -5.91
N GLN A 313 8.78 20.18 -5.36
CA GLN A 313 9.39 21.07 -4.36
C GLN A 313 9.65 20.33 -3.04
N LEU A 314 8.68 19.52 -2.60
CA LEU A 314 8.78 18.73 -1.37
C LEU A 314 9.87 17.67 -1.48
N ALA A 315 9.94 16.95 -2.60
CA ALA A 315 11.00 15.98 -2.87
C ALA A 315 12.39 16.64 -2.87
N ALA A 316 12.53 17.82 -3.47
CA ALA A 316 13.78 18.58 -3.44
C ALA A 316 14.15 19.04 -2.02
N ALA A 317 13.16 19.48 -1.23
CA ALA A 317 13.37 19.88 0.16
C ALA A 317 13.81 18.70 1.04
N TRP A 318 13.21 17.52 0.85
CA TRP A 318 13.57 16.31 1.58
C TRP A 318 14.93 15.75 1.17
N ALA A 319 15.30 15.86 -0.11
CA ALA A 319 16.63 15.46 -0.59
C ALA A 319 17.77 16.35 -0.06
N GLY A 320 17.47 17.59 0.33
CA GLY A 320 18.45 18.55 0.87
C GLY A 320 18.57 18.59 2.40
N ALA A 321 17.74 17.84 3.14
CA ALA A 321 17.75 17.86 4.60
C ALA A 321 18.94 17.04 5.16
N PRO A 322 19.80 17.62 6.03
CA PRO A 322 20.92 16.88 6.62
C PRO A 322 20.41 15.74 7.52
N ALA A 323 21.02 14.57 7.38
CA ALA A 323 20.75 13.40 8.23
C ALA A 323 21.11 13.73 9.68
N THR A 324 20.11 14.02 10.49
CA THR A 324 20.28 14.09 11.94
C THR A 324 20.16 12.68 12.48
N GLU A 325 21.25 12.18 13.08
CA GLU A 325 21.32 10.90 13.78
C GLU A 325 20.10 10.74 14.70
N ALA A 326 19.30 9.70 14.46
CA ALA A 326 18.27 9.25 15.37
C ALA A 326 18.94 8.81 16.68
N LYS A 327 19.04 9.71 17.66
CA LYS A 327 19.32 9.33 19.04
C LYS A 327 18.12 8.57 19.55
N ASN A 328 18.34 7.32 19.92
CA ASN A 328 17.37 6.48 20.64
C ASN A 328 16.77 7.29 21.80
N HIS A 329 15.48 7.61 21.71
CA HIS A 329 14.76 8.27 22.80
C HIS A 329 14.00 7.21 23.59
N ASP A 330 14.33 7.15 24.87
CA ASP A 330 13.70 6.33 25.90
C ASP A 330 12.22 6.73 26.04
N THR A 331 11.34 5.72 26.08
CA THR A 331 9.89 5.88 26.16
C THR A 331 9.49 6.29 27.57
N THR A 332 9.61 7.56 27.93
CA THR A 332 8.81 8.14 29.04
C THR A 332 8.62 9.67 29.03
N THR A 333 8.97 10.36 27.95
CA THR A 333 8.64 11.79 27.79
C THR A 333 8.42 12.11 26.32
N VAL A 334 7.16 12.30 25.91
CA VAL A 334 6.82 12.85 24.59
C VAL A 334 7.10 14.36 24.63
N THR A 335 8.38 14.73 24.66
CA THR A 335 8.83 16.12 24.59
C THR A 335 9.32 16.38 23.16
N SER A 336 8.51 17.13 22.42
CA SER A 336 8.83 17.80 21.15
C SER A 336 9.57 16.94 20.11
N LEU A 337 8.82 16.31 19.21
CA LEU A 337 9.34 15.93 17.90
C LEU A 337 9.84 17.21 17.21
N ASP A 338 11.16 17.37 17.13
CA ASP A 338 11.86 18.55 16.64
C ASP A 338 11.70 18.65 15.11
N GLN A 339 10.49 18.95 14.66
CA GLN A 339 10.17 19.21 13.26
C GLN A 339 10.36 20.71 13.00
N PRO A 340 11.16 21.10 11.97
CA PRO A 340 11.31 22.51 11.64
C PRO A 340 9.96 23.11 11.28
N ALA A 341 9.71 24.32 11.80
CA ALA A 341 8.46 25.02 11.53
C ALA A 341 8.28 25.19 10.01
N PRO A 342 7.13 24.78 9.46
CA PRO A 342 6.88 24.87 8.03
C PRO A 342 6.77 26.33 7.58
N VAL A 343 7.19 26.60 6.35
CA VAL A 343 7.24 27.96 5.78
C VAL A 343 5.93 28.25 5.05
N GLN A 344 5.30 29.39 5.35
CA GLN A 344 4.05 29.82 4.71
C GLN A 344 4.08 29.66 3.18
N GLY A 345 3.05 28.98 2.66
CA GLY A 345 2.84 28.73 1.23
C GLY A 345 3.71 27.63 0.63
N GLN A 346 4.61 27.01 1.40
CA GLN A 346 5.50 25.92 0.98
C GLN A 346 4.94 24.55 1.39
N PRO A 347 5.23 23.49 0.62
CA PRO A 347 4.87 22.14 1.01
C PRO A 347 5.77 21.63 2.14
N PHE A 348 5.22 20.84 3.06
CA PHE A 348 6.01 20.24 4.15
C PHE A 348 5.64 18.80 4.50
N ALA A 349 4.47 18.32 4.09
CA ALA A 349 3.99 16.97 4.38
C ALA A 349 3.11 16.43 3.24
N VAL A 350 2.92 15.11 3.19
CA VAL A 350 1.97 14.44 2.30
C VAL A 350 0.84 13.81 3.11
N LEU A 351 -0.41 14.07 2.73
CA LEU A 351 -1.60 13.46 3.30
C LEU A 351 -2.00 12.23 2.47
N HIS A 352 -1.98 11.06 3.09
CA HIS A 352 -2.43 9.80 2.51
C HIS A 352 -3.80 9.42 3.07
N VAL A 353 -4.78 9.20 2.20
CA VAL A 353 -6.12 8.77 2.61
C VAL A 353 -6.55 7.53 1.82
N PRO A 354 -6.31 6.32 2.35
CA PRO A 354 -6.55 5.07 1.62
C PRO A 354 -7.98 4.91 1.11
N ARG A 355 -8.99 5.36 1.87
CA ARG A 355 -10.40 5.32 1.44
C ARG A 355 -10.71 6.22 0.25
N TRP A 356 -9.94 7.29 0.05
CA TRP A 356 -10.08 8.15 -1.14
C TRP A 356 -9.27 7.64 -2.32
N HIS A 357 -8.35 6.69 -2.09
CA HIS A 357 -7.35 6.26 -3.07
C HIS A 357 -6.57 7.46 -3.64
N ALA A 358 -6.22 8.40 -2.76
CA ALA A 358 -5.56 9.65 -3.12
C ALA A 358 -4.55 10.06 -2.05
N GLU A 359 -3.52 10.74 -2.51
CA GLU A 359 -2.54 11.44 -1.70
C GLU A 359 -2.49 12.91 -2.12
N TYR A 360 -2.15 13.79 -1.19
CA TYR A 360 -2.08 15.23 -1.43
C TYR A 360 -0.93 15.84 -0.65
N THR A 361 -0.10 16.63 -1.31
CA THR A 361 0.89 17.47 -0.65
C THR A 361 0.21 18.61 0.11
N ILE A 362 0.48 18.68 1.41
CA ILE A 362 0.02 19.70 2.34
C ILE A 362 0.99 20.89 2.29
N VAL A 363 0.42 22.09 2.12
CA VAL A 363 1.14 23.36 2.26
C VAL A 363 0.90 24.00 3.61
N GLU A 364 1.82 24.84 4.07
CA GLU A 364 1.56 25.72 5.21
C GLU A 364 0.67 26.90 4.79
N GLY A 365 -0.44 27.12 5.49
CA GLY A 365 -1.35 28.24 5.21
C GLY A 365 -2.70 27.83 4.65
N VAL A 366 -3.72 28.63 4.99
CA VAL A 366 -5.13 28.41 4.61
C VAL A 366 -5.73 29.60 3.85
N SER A 367 -4.88 30.43 3.22
CA SER A 367 -5.37 31.50 2.35
C SER A 367 -5.98 30.92 1.07
N THR A 368 -6.75 31.72 0.33
CA THR A 368 -7.26 31.31 -0.98
C THR A 368 -6.13 30.95 -1.96
N ALA A 369 -4.96 31.57 -1.85
CA ALA A 369 -3.81 31.24 -2.70
C ALA A 369 -3.19 29.88 -2.33
N ASP A 370 -3.18 29.53 -1.05
CA ASP A 370 -2.65 28.25 -0.55
C ASP A 370 -3.58 27.09 -0.93
N LEU A 371 -4.87 27.24 -0.64
CA LEU A 371 -5.88 26.19 -0.86
C LEU A 371 -6.16 25.90 -2.33
N ARG A 372 -5.80 26.81 -3.25
CA ARG A 372 -5.79 26.54 -4.70
C ARG A 372 -4.80 25.45 -5.09
N LYS A 373 -3.69 25.35 -4.36
CA LYS A 373 -2.61 24.40 -4.63
C LYS A 373 -2.89 23.02 -4.05
N GLY A 374 -3.60 22.94 -2.92
CA GLY A 374 -3.86 21.69 -2.22
C GLY A 374 -4.41 21.88 -0.81
N PRO A 375 -4.42 20.83 0.02
CA PRO A 375 -4.70 20.96 1.45
C PRO A 375 -3.72 21.91 2.13
N GLY A 376 -4.23 22.75 3.02
CA GLY A 376 -3.46 23.75 3.76
C GLY A 376 -3.51 23.50 5.27
N HIS A 377 -2.36 23.45 5.93
CA HIS A 377 -2.26 23.42 7.38
C HIS A 377 -2.59 24.80 7.96
N TYR A 378 -3.35 24.84 9.08
CA TYR A 378 -3.65 26.09 9.77
C TYR A 378 -2.42 26.58 10.52
N PRO A 379 -1.89 27.78 10.19
CA PRO A 379 -0.70 28.28 10.86
C PRO A 379 -0.90 28.44 12.37
N GLY A 380 0.07 27.95 13.14
CA GLY A 380 0.02 27.93 14.60
C GLY A 380 -0.78 26.79 15.22
N SER A 381 -1.40 25.91 14.42
CA SER A 381 -1.90 24.61 14.92
C SER A 381 -0.76 23.60 15.07
N ALA A 382 -1.01 22.46 15.73
CA ALA A 382 0.05 21.50 16.05
C ALA A 382 0.60 20.83 14.77
N LEU A 383 1.89 20.49 14.74
CA LEU A 383 2.49 19.74 13.64
C LEU A 383 2.17 18.23 13.74
N PRO A 384 2.45 17.43 12.68
CA PRO A 384 2.22 16.00 12.73
C PRO A 384 2.86 15.33 13.95
N GLY A 385 2.06 14.59 14.72
CA GLY A 385 2.49 13.86 15.91
C GLY A 385 2.59 14.70 17.19
N GLN A 386 2.48 16.02 17.12
CA GLN A 386 2.53 16.87 18.32
C GLN A 386 1.24 16.77 19.13
N ILE A 387 1.37 16.79 20.47
CA ILE A 387 0.22 16.94 21.38
C ILE A 387 -0.48 18.26 21.07
N GLY A 388 -1.80 18.20 20.90
CA GLY A 388 -2.60 19.30 20.36
C GLY A 388 -3.43 18.84 19.18
N ASN A 389 -3.69 19.76 18.26
CA ASN A 389 -4.54 19.52 17.10
C ASN A 389 -3.87 20.05 15.85
N MET A 390 -3.43 19.15 14.98
CA MET A 390 -3.03 19.48 13.62
C MET A 390 -4.28 19.72 12.79
N ALA A 391 -4.53 20.96 12.40
CA ALA A 391 -5.69 21.29 11.60
C ALA A 391 -5.30 21.48 10.13
N VAL A 392 -6.08 20.90 9.21
CA VAL A 392 -5.88 20.99 7.76
C VAL A 392 -7.20 21.36 7.08
N ALA A 393 -7.16 22.34 6.19
CA ALA A 393 -8.27 22.73 5.33
C ALA A 393 -8.11 22.19 3.91
N GLY A 394 -9.22 21.83 3.27
CA GLY A 394 -9.23 21.39 1.88
C GLY A 394 -10.52 21.72 1.17
N HIS A 395 -10.44 21.94 -0.14
CA HIS A 395 -11.61 22.22 -0.96
C HIS A 395 -12.50 20.99 -1.15
N ARG A 396 -13.81 21.23 -1.18
CA ARG A 396 -14.88 20.25 -1.45
C ARG A 396 -15.87 20.86 -2.45
N GLY A 397 -16.32 20.07 -3.43
CA GLY A 397 -17.01 20.61 -4.60
C GLY A 397 -17.12 19.62 -5.77
N PRO A 398 -16.75 20.02 -7.00
CA PRO A 398 -16.65 19.11 -8.13
C PRO A 398 -15.64 17.97 -7.91
N ALA A 399 -15.77 16.90 -8.69
CA ALA A 399 -14.86 15.74 -8.66
C ALA A 399 -13.39 16.16 -8.81
N GLY A 400 -12.50 15.58 -7.99
CA GLY A 400 -11.05 15.84 -8.07
C GLY A 400 -10.50 16.89 -7.10
N LEU A 401 -11.34 17.56 -6.30
CA LEU A 401 -10.85 18.41 -5.21
C LEU A 401 -10.41 17.57 -3.99
N PRO A 402 -9.44 18.05 -3.18
CA PRO A 402 -8.80 17.20 -2.18
C PRO A 402 -9.74 16.55 -1.17
N PHE A 403 -10.68 17.32 -0.60
CA PHE A 403 -11.57 16.82 0.47
C PHE A 403 -12.98 16.55 -0.04
N ASN A 404 -13.11 16.20 -1.32
CA ASN A 404 -14.42 16.06 -1.93
C ASN A 404 -15.26 14.94 -1.32
N ASP A 405 -14.58 13.86 -0.93
CA ASP A 405 -15.15 12.63 -0.39
C ASP A 405 -14.89 12.50 1.13
N ILE A 406 -14.67 13.62 1.83
CA ILE A 406 -14.49 13.65 3.29
C ILE A 406 -15.64 13.01 4.07
N ASP A 407 -16.84 13.02 3.50
CA ASP A 407 -18.04 12.38 4.06
C ASP A 407 -18.08 10.85 3.90
N THR A 408 -17.12 10.27 3.17
CA THR A 408 -17.00 8.82 3.04
C THR A 408 -16.19 8.18 4.18
N LEU A 409 -15.39 8.98 4.90
CA LEU A 409 -14.57 8.51 6.01
C LEU A 409 -15.43 8.08 7.20
N ARG A 410 -15.06 6.94 7.79
CA ARG A 410 -15.76 6.30 8.92
C ARG A 410 -14.80 6.15 10.09
N ALA A 411 -15.36 6.00 11.29
CA ALA A 411 -14.57 5.73 12.48
C ALA A 411 -13.63 4.54 12.28
N GLY A 412 -12.37 4.68 12.71
CA GLY A 412 -11.31 3.69 12.57
C GLY A 412 -10.51 3.76 11.26
N ASP A 413 -11.01 4.45 10.24
CA ASP A 413 -10.26 4.64 8.99
C ASP A 413 -8.92 5.34 9.27
N PRO A 414 -7.82 4.89 8.64
CA PRO A 414 -6.54 5.56 8.76
C PRO A 414 -6.46 6.80 7.86
N ILE A 415 -5.87 7.85 8.40
CA ILE A 415 -5.38 9.03 7.67
C ILE A 415 -3.91 9.16 8.03
N MET A 416 -3.02 9.08 7.06
CA MET A 416 -1.59 9.09 7.32
C MET A 416 -0.96 10.40 6.85
N VAL A 417 -0.14 11.02 7.69
CA VAL A 417 0.59 12.24 7.37
C VAL A 417 2.07 11.91 7.29
N GLU A 418 2.66 12.06 6.11
CA GLU A 418 4.05 11.76 5.84
C GLU A 418 4.87 13.04 5.87
N THR A 419 6.01 12.98 6.56
CA THR A 419 7.02 14.03 6.60
C THR A 419 8.34 13.47 6.10
N ALA A 420 9.37 14.31 6.03
CA ALA A 420 10.72 13.87 5.63
C ALA A 420 11.22 12.67 6.44
N THR A 421 10.89 12.62 7.74
CA THR A 421 11.48 11.69 8.71
C THR A 421 10.52 10.61 9.20
N SER A 422 9.21 10.81 9.07
CA SER A 422 8.23 9.96 9.77
C SER A 422 6.87 9.92 9.08
N MET A 423 6.19 8.80 9.27
CA MET A 423 4.79 8.55 8.92
C MET A 423 3.95 8.57 10.20
N TYR A 424 2.94 9.44 10.25
CA TYR A 424 2.02 9.57 11.39
C TYR A 424 0.65 9.03 11.00
N VAL A 425 0.16 7.98 11.66
CA VAL A 425 -1.14 7.38 11.38
C VAL A 425 -2.17 7.89 12.39
N TYR A 426 -3.20 8.57 11.90
CA TYR A 426 -4.36 8.99 12.69
C TYR A 426 -5.56 8.12 12.36
N ARG A 427 -6.36 7.75 13.37
CA ARG A 427 -7.64 7.07 13.17
C ARG A 427 -8.82 8.01 13.35
N VAL A 428 -9.69 8.02 12.35
CA VAL A 428 -10.94 8.80 12.37
C VAL A 428 -11.75 8.40 13.60
N GLN A 429 -12.25 9.38 14.34
CA GLN A 429 -13.17 9.15 15.45
C GLN A 429 -14.61 9.48 15.04
N ARG A 430 -14.85 10.71 14.60
CA ARG A 430 -16.19 11.25 14.31
C ARG A 430 -16.11 12.47 13.42
N HIS A 431 -17.28 12.95 12.99
CA HIS A 431 -17.43 14.22 12.30
C HIS A 431 -18.57 15.05 12.89
N VAL A 432 -18.57 16.35 12.59
CA VAL A 432 -19.66 17.29 12.89
C VAL A 432 -19.85 18.27 11.73
N ILE A 433 -21.05 18.83 11.60
CA ILE A 433 -21.35 19.91 10.65
C ILE A 433 -21.61 21.18 11.44
N VAL A 434 -20.83 22.23 11.18
CA VAL A 434 -20.86 23.48 11.96
C VAL A 434 -20.95 24.71 11.05
N PRO A 435 -21.42 25.87 11.53
CA PRO A 435 -21.29 27.12 10.80
C PRO A 435 -19.81 27.55 10.70
N PRO A 436 -19.42 28.35 9.69
CA PRO A 436 -18.02 28.75 9.48
C PRO A 436 -17.39 29.55 10.62
N THR A 437 -18.20 30.08 11.54
CA THR A 437 -17.77 30.85 12.71
C THR A 437 -17.33 29.99 13.90
N ARG A 438 -17.51 28.66 13.85
CA ARG A 438 -17.09 27.73 14.90
C ARG A 438 -15.59 27.44 14.83
N VAL A 439 -14.79 28.41 15.27
CA VAL A 439 -13.32 28.32 15.29
C VAL A 439 -12.77 27.40 16.38
N ASP A 440 -13.57 27.09 17.39
CA ASP A 440 -13.24 26.18 18.49
C ASP A 440 -12.91 24.75 18.01
N VAL A 441 -13.38 24.37 16.82
CA VAL A 441 -13.11 23.04 16.25
C VAL A 441 -11.65 22.82 15.84
N VAL A 442 -10.88 23.90 15.62
CA VAL A 442 -9.44 23.83 15.31
C VAL A 442 -8.56 24.24 16.50
N ALA A 443 -9.14 24.41 17.69
CA ALA A 443 -8.37 24.68 18.90
C ALA A 443 -7.45 23.48 19.25
N PRO A 444 -6.38 23.70 20.07
CA PRO A 444 -5.47 22.62 20.49
C PRO A 444 -6.19 21.43 21.12
N THR A 445 -7.22 21.69 21.93
CA THR A 445 -8.23 20.71 22.33
C THR A 445 -9.53 21.03 21.55
N PRO A 446 -9.90 20.23 20.54
CA PRO A 446 -11.07 20.52 19.71
C PRO A 446 -12.35 20.74 20.52
N GLU A 447 -13.10 21.79 20.18
CA GLU A 447 -14.36 22.21 20.82
C GLU A 447 -14.22 22.68 22.29
N LYS A 448 -12.98 22.76 22.82
CA LYS A 448 -12.70 23.15 24.22
C LYS A 448 -11.53 24.15 24.30
N PRO A 449 -11.71 25.40 23.85
CA PRO A 449 -10.65 26.41 23.92
C PRO A 449 -10.24 26.67 25.38
N GLY A 450 -8.93 26.83 25.60
CA GLY A 450 -8.35 27.05 26.94
C GLY A 450 -8.12 25.79 27.78
N VAL A 451 -8.49 24.60 27.27
CA VAL A 451 -8.13 23.33 27.88
C VAL A 451 -6.81 22.85 27.29
N GLU A 452 -5.85 22.56 28.17
CA GLU A 452 -4.54 22.02 27.78
C GLU A 452 -4.69 20.68 27.04
N PRO A 453 -4.06 20.52 25.87
CA PRO A 453 -4.15 19.28 25.11
C PRO A 453 -3.33 18.17 25.75
N THR A 454 -3.88 16.95 25.76
CA THR A 454 -3.20 15.76 26.31
C THR A 454 -2.98 14.66 25.28
N VAL A 455 -3.52 14.82 24.08
CA VAL A 455 -3.45 13.86 22.98
C VAL A 455 -3.09 14.58 21.68
N ALA A 456 -2.46 13.86 20.75
CA ALA A 456 -2.21 14.36 19.41
C ALA A 456 -3.43 14.07 18.51
N MET A 457 -4.04 15.12 17.97
CA MET A 457 -5.23 15.04 17.12
C MET A 457 -4.98 15.60 15.73
N LEU A 458 -5.77 15.14 14.78
CA LEU A 458 -5.87 15.68 13.42
C LEU A 458 -7.31 16.15 13.18
N THR A 459 -7.48 17.37 12.69
CA THR A 459 -8.76 17.93 12.27
C THR A 459 -8.73 18.25 10.77
N LEU A 460 -9.63 17.64 10.00
CA LEU A 460 -9.84 17.99 8.59
C LEU A 460 -11.08 18.89 8.46
N THR A 461 -10.95 20.00 7.73
CA THR A 461 -12.03 20.98 7.53
C THR A 461 -12.35 21.17 6.04
N ALA A 462 -13.62 21.10 5.68
CA ALA A 462 -14.09 21.27 4.31
C ALA A 462 -15.42 22.03 4.24
N CYS A 463 -15.77 22.59 3.07
CA CYS A 463 -17.08 23.20 2.83
C CYS A 463 -18.23 22.17 2.91
N HIS A 464 -19.39 22.61 3.41
CA HIS A 464 -20.60 21.81 3.45
C HIS A 464 -21.87 22.66 3.20
N PRO A 465 -22.91 22.13 2.53
CA PRO A 465 -22.95 20.89 1.72
C PRO A 465 -21.95 20.88 0.54
N ARG A 466 -21.79 19.76 -0.18
CA ARG A 466 -20.72 19.54 -1.18
C ARG A 466 -20.52 20.70 -2.17
N PHE A 467 -21.59 21.38 -2.58
CA PHE A 467 -21.54 22.52 -3.52
C PHE A 467 -21.86 23.88 -2.87
N SER A 468 -21.59 24.01 -1.57
CA SER A 468 -21.91 25.21 -0.81
C SER A 468 -20.90 25.47 0.31
N SER A 469 -20.65 26.74 0.62
CA SER A 469 -19.80 27.17 1.73
C SER A 469 -20.59 27.63 2.96
N LYS A 470 -21.90 27.32 3.03
CA LYS A 470 -22.79 27.72 4.13
C LYS A 470 -22.37 27.15 5.49
N GLN A 471 -21.84 25.94 5.49
CA GLN A 471 -21.39 25.21 6.67
C GLN A 471 -20.00 24.62 6.42
N ARG A 472 -19.45 23.96 7.43
CA ARG A 472 -18.21 23.21 7.35
C ARG A 472 -18.45 21.77 7.82
N TYR A 473 -17.88 20.84 7.07
CA TYR A 473 -17.72 19.45 7.51
C TYR A 473 -16.39 19.37 8.25
N ILE A 474 -16.45 18.97 9.52
CA ILE A 474 -15.28 18.85 10.38
C ILE A 474 -15.13 17.39 10.75
N LEU A 475 -13.97 16.81 10.48
CA LEU A 475 -13.63 15.45 10.84
C LEU A 475 -12.49 15.45 11.85
N PHE A 476 -12.64 14.66 12.90
CA PHE A 476 -11.65 14.50 13.96
C PHE A 476 -11.04 13.11 13.92
N ALA A 477 -9.73 13.05 14.05
CA ALA A 477 -8.95 11.83 14.17
C ALA A 477 -7.92 11.95 15.31
N VAL A 478 -7.52 10.83 15.88
CA VAL A 478 -6.50 10.76 16.95
C VAL A 478 -5.29 9.98 16.46
N LEU A 479 -4.09 10.40 16.88
CA LEU A 479 -2.87 9.68 16.56
C LEU A 479 -2.92 8.26 17.15
N ASP A 480 -2.54 7.29 16.34
CA ASP A 480 -2.53 5.86 16.68
C ASP A 480 -1.10 5.31 16.64
N GLU A 481 -0.36 5.62 15.57
CA GLU A 481 0.98 5.07 15.34
C GLU A 481 1.92 6.14 14.73
N VAL A 482 3.21 6.03 15.04
CA VAL A 482 4.28 6.80 14.38
C VAL A 482 5.37 5.84 13.95
N THR A 483 5.71 5.87 12.66
CA THR A 483 6.80 5.07 12.09
C THR A 483 7.88 6.00 11.55
N ALA A 484 9.11 5.89 12.02
CA ALA A 484 10.24 6.61 11.44
C ALA A 484 10.56 6.05 10.03
N LYS A 485 10.83 6.92 9.06
CA LYS A 485 11.30 6.51 7.74
C LYS A 485 12.76 6.10 7.85
N SER A 486 13.07 4.85 7.51
CA SER A 486 14.46 4.42 7.32
C SER A 486 15.06 5.21 6.17
N GLN A 487 16.19 5.87 6.40
CA GLN A 487 16.94 6.58 5.35
C GLN A 487 17.49 5.62 4.30
#